data_AF-A0A6P8II90-F1
#
_entry.id   AF-A0A6P8II90-F1
#
_cell.length_a   1.000
_cell.length_b   1.000
_cell.length_c   1.000
_cell.angle_alpha   90.00
_cell.angle_beta   90.00
_cell.angle_gamma   90.00
#
_symmetry.space_group_name_H-M   'P 1'
#
loop_
_entity.id
_entity.type
_entity.pdbx_description
1 polymer ?
#
loop_
_entity_poly.entity_id
_entity_poly.type
_entity_poly.pdbx_seq_one_letter_code
_entity_poly.pdbx_strand_id
1 'polypeptide(L)'
;MCIGWSFSTLVIICVDRYLYIEYPMYYTAVVTTKKLKVATAITWPVILVIILFGRVIFKDSDKTRVLLEVLIIALGVVIIVFCLTKVSLTAHRQTRTISIQQATFQQTNNSVLDRIKEAKRTFTLGSIVLASALLYCPFVIINIITGIKGQGDNADFKYISRSIALTCLHFQSLLNPFILSLRLSPIREGVTTKMRAHLAWLVP
;
A
#
# COMPACT_ATOMS: atom_id res chain seq x y z
N MET A 1 -13.82 -4.52 8.74
CA MET A 1 -14.25 -3.50 7.75
C MET A 1 -13.18 -2.42 7.58
N CYS A 2 -12.78 -1.72 8.63
CA CYS A 2 -11.75 -0.67 8.54
C CYS A 2 -10.41 -1.14 7.98
N ILE A 3 -10.03 -2.38 8.30
CA ILE A 3 -8.72 -2.94 7.94
C ILE A 3 -8.60 -3.23 6.44
N GLY A 4 -9.64 -3.83 5.83
CA GLY A 4 -9.71 -4.03 4.38
C GLY A 4 -9.77 -2.72 3.60
N TRP A 5 -10.39 -1.69 4.19
CA TRP A 5 -10.36 -0.32 3.67
C TRP A 5 -8.96 0.28 3.69
N SER A 6 -8.27 0.23 4.84
CA SER A 6 -6.88 0.69 4.96
C SER A 6 -6.01 -0.04 3.94
N PHE A 7 -6.07 -1.37 3.87
CA PHE A 7 -5.28 -2.15 2.92
C PHE A 7 -5.54 -1.76 1.45
N SER A 8 -6.80 -1.63 1.05
CA SER A 8 -7.15 -1.30 -0.34
C SER A 8 -6.73 0.11 -0.74
N THR A 9 -6.92 1.08 0.16
CA THR A 9 -6.43 2.45 -0.09
C THR A 9 -4.92 2.50 -0.21
N LEU A 10 -4.20 1.67 0.56
CA LEU A 10 -2.75 1.56 0.46
C LEU A 10 -2.29 0.92 -0.85
N VAL A 11 -2.96 -0.14 -1.31
CA VAL A 11 -2.70 -0.74 -2.64
C VAL A 11 -2.87 0.31 -3.74
N ILE A 12 -3.97 1.05 -3.72
CA ILE A 12 -4.26 2.10 -4.72
C ILE A 12 -3.17 3.18 -4.70
N ILE A 13 -2.75 3.64 -3.51
CA ILE A 13 -1.69 4.63 -3.36
C ILE A 13 -0.35 4.10 -3.87
N CYS A 14 -0.01 2.83 -3.59
CA CYS A 14 1.21 2.21 -4.09
C CYS A 14 1.21 2.13 -5.62
N VAL A 15 0.09 1.73 -6.22
CA VAL A 15 -0.08 1.67 -7.68
C VAL A 15 -0.01 3.06 -8.31
N ASP A 16 -0.67 4.05 -7.74
CA ASP A 16 -0.63 5.45 -8.19
C ASP A 16 0.81 5.98 -8.20
N ARG A 17 1.57 5.75 -7.11
CA ARG A 17 2.97 6.16 -7.00
C ARG A 17 3.87 5.42 -7.98
N TYR A 18 3.61 4.15 -8.21
CA TYR A 18 4.34 3.39 -9.22
C TYR A 18 4.10 3.91 -10.63
N LEU A 19 2.84 4.18 -11.01
CA LEU A 19 2.53 4.73 -12.32
C LEU A 19 3.21 6.09 -12.54
N TYR A 20 3.30 6.91 -11.49
CA TYR A 20 4.04 8.17 -11.54
C TYR A 20 5.55 7.99 -11.80
N ILE A 21 6.18 7.00 -11.15
CA ILE A 21 7.63 6.74 -11.27
C ILE A 21 7.99 6.06 -12.59
N GLU A 22 7.21 5.06 -13.00
CA GLU A 22 7.49 4.24 -14.18
C GLU A 22 7.13 4.98 -15.48
N TYR A 23 5.99 5.68 -15.50
CA TYR A 23 5.45 6.31 -16.71
C TYR A 23 5.10 7.79 -16.50
N PRO A 24 6.08 8.66 -16.22
CA PRO A 24 5.81 10.06 -15.88
C PRO A 24 5.08 10.83 -16.98
N MET A 25 5.40 10.58 -18.27
CA MET A 25 4.75 11.27 -19.41
C MET A 25 3.30 10.83 -19.65
N TYR A 26 3.01 9.55 -19.42
CA TYR A 26 1.64 9.04 -19.48
C TYR A 26 0.84 9.48 -18.25
N TYR A 27 1.48 9.47 -17.08
CA TYR A 27 0.85 9.87 -15.82
C TYR A 27 0.41 11.33 -15.85
N THR A 28 1.25 12.27 -16.28
CA THR A 28 0.86 13.70 -16.38
C THR A 28 -0.20 13.96 -17.45
N ALA A 29 -0.20 13.19 -18.54
CA ALA A 29 -1.20 13.34 -19.60
C ALA A 29 -2.57 12.73 -19.25
N VAL A 30 -2.60 11.62 -18.52
CA VAL A 30 -3.82 10.81 -18.31
C VAL A 30 -4.39 10.95 -16.90
N VAL A 31 -3.51 10.99 -15.89
CA VAL A 31 -3.87 10.98 -14.46
C VAL A 31 -3.98 12.40 -13.94
N THR A 32 -5.22 12.87 -13.79
CA THR A 32 -5.53 14.13 -13.14
C THR A 32 -5.99 13.90 -11.70
N THR A 33 -5.65 14.82 -10.80
CA THR A 33 -6.05 14.77 -9.38
C THR A 33 -7.57 14.66 -9.19
N LYS A 34 -8.36 15.20 -10.12
CA LYS A 34 -9.82 15.05 -10.16
C LYS A 34 -10.25 13.59 -10.37
N LYS A 35 -9.66 12.91 -11.35
CA LYS A 35 -9.95 11.49 -11.63
C LYS A 35 -9.53 10.59 -10.47
N LEU A 36 -8.40 10.86 -9.83
CA LEU A 36 -7.93 10.09 -8.68
C LEU A 36 -8.88 10.21 -7.47
N LYS A 37 -9.40 11.42 -7.20
CA LYS A 37 -10.39 11.63 -6.12
C LYS A 37 -11.69 10.88 -6.41
N VAL A 38 -12.17 10.94 -7.66
CA VAL A 38 -13.38 10.22 -8.09
C VAL A 38 -13.17 8.71 -8.00
N ALA A 39 -12.06 8.18 -8.51
CA ALA A 39 -11.73 6.76 -8.41
C ALA A 39 -11.67 6.29 -6.96
N THR A 40 -11.06 7.08 -6.07
CA THR A 40 -11.01 6.77 -4.63
C THR A 40 -12.41 6.77 -4.02
N ALA A 41 -13.23 7.77 -4.33
CA ALA A 41 -14.60 7.89 -3.82
C ALA A 41 -15.51 6.75 -4.30
N ILE A 42 -15.33 6.25 -5.52
CA ILE A 42 -16.08 5.10 -6.06
C ILE A 42 -15.59 3.78 -5.46
N THR A 43 -14.29 3.68 -5.16
CA THR A 43 -13.73 2.44 -4.61
C THR A 43 -14.28 2.12 -3.22
N TRP A 44 -14.61 3.14 -2.42
CA TRP A 44 -15.16 2.97 -1.07
C TRP A 44 -16.49 2.19 -1.02
N PRO A 45 -17.55 2.61 -1.74
CA PRO A 45 -18.81 1.88 -1.77
C PRO A 45 -18.65 0.53 -2.46
N VAL A 46 -17.81 0.41 -3.50
CA VAL A 46 -17.58 -0.88 -4.18
C VAL A 46 -17.02 -1.93 -3.22
N ILE A 47 -16.01 -1.58 -2.43
CA ILE A 47 -15.45 -2.50 -1.42
C ILE A 47 -16.50 -2.84 -0.36
N LEU A 48 -17.28 -1.85 0.09
CA LEU A 48 -18.32 -2.05 1.08
C LEU A 48 -19.40 -3.01 0.56
N VAL A 49 -19.83 -2.84 -0.69
CA VAL A 49 -20.80 -3.72 -1.36
C VAL A 49 -20.23 -5.13 -1.49
N ILE A 50 -18.98 -5.31 -1.94
CA ILE A 50 -18.35 -6.64 -2.06
C ILE A 50 -18.31 -7.37 -0.71
N ILE A 51 -17.91 -6.67 0.36
CA ILE A 51 -17.83 -7.24 1.71
C ILE A 51 -19.23 -7.62 2.23
N LEU A 52 -20.21 -6.71 2.09
CA LEU A 52 -21.57 -6.96 2.56
C LEU A 52 -22.25 -8.08 1.77
N PHE A 53 -22.10 -8.09 0.44
CA PHE A 53 -22.62 -9.12 -0.43
C PHE A 53 -22.02 -10.49 -0.10
N GLY A 54 -20.70 -10.55 0.11
CA GLY A 54 -20.02 -11.77 0.57
C GLY A 54 -20.55 -12.28 1.91
N ARG A 55 -20.89 -11.37 2.84
CA ARG A 55 -21.49 -11.76 4.14
C ARG A 55 -22.93 -12.23 4.05
N VAL A 56 -23.73 -11.64 3.15
CA VAL A 56 -25.15 -11.99 2.99
C VAL A 56 -25.29 -13.33 2.26
N ILE A 57 -24.53 -13.54 1.17
CA ILE A 57 -24.63 -14.78 0.37
C ILE A 57 -23.98 -15.97 1.07
N PHE A 58 -22.80 -15.80 1.66
CA PHE A 58 -22.05 -16.90 2.26
C PHE A 58 -22.21 -16.96 3.78
N LYS A 59 -23.42 -16.66 4.26
CA LYS A 59 -23.74 -16.68 5.70
C LYS A 59 -23.54 -18.07 6.32
N ASP A 60 -23.92 -19.13 5.60
CA ASP A 60 -23.85 -20.53 6.09
C ASP A 60 -22.49 -21.21 5.85
N SER A 61 -21.66 -20.70 4.95
CA SER A 61 -20.36 -21.28 4.64
C SER A 61 -19.21 -20.37 5.08
N ASP A 62 -18.80 -20.52 6.34
CA ASP A 62 -17.62 -19.84 6.89
C ASP A 62 -16.37 -20.10 6.03
N LYS A 63 -16.24 -21.30 5.44
CA LYS A 63 -15.12 -21.68 4.56
C LYS A 63 -15.09 -20.82 3.28
N THR A 64 -16.23 -20.63 2.64
CA THR A 64 -16.32 -19.84 1.40
C THR A 64 -16.07 -18.36 1.69
N ARG A 65 -16.55 -17.85 2.83
CA ARG A 65 -16.28 -16.48 3.26
C ARG A 65 -14.79 -16.23 3.48
N VAL A 66 -14.11 -17.12 4.21
CA VAL A 66 -12.67 -17.03 4.44
C VAL A 66 -11.89 -17.13 3.13
N LEU A 67 -12.28 -18.03 2.22
CA LEU A 67 -11.63 -18.17 0.92
C LEU A 67 -11.70 -16.88 0.09
N LEU A 68 -12.87 -16.22 0.04
CA LEU A 68 -13.02 -14.95 -0.66
C LEU A 68 -12.15 -13.84 -0.05
N GLU A 69 -12.09 -13.75 1.28
CA GLU A 69 -11.22 -12.78 1.97
C GLU A 69 -9.73 -13.03 1.66
N VAL A 70 -9.30 -14.29 1.68
CA VAL A 70 -7.91 -14.69 1.34
C VAL A 70 -7.58 -14.34 -0.11
N LEU A 71 -8.48 -14.63 -1.06
CA LEU A 71 -8.27 -14.32 -2.47
C LEU A 71 -8.11 -12.83 -2.73
N ILE A 72 -8.93 -11.99 -2.10
CA ILE A 72 -8.83 -10.52 -2.24
C ILE A 72 -7.49 -10.01 -1.70
N ILE A 73 -7.06 -10.50 -0.53
CA ILE A 73 -5.77 -10.11 0.07
C ILE A 73 -4.62 -10.59 -0.81
N ALA A 74 -4.66 -11.84 -1.28
CA ALA A 74 -3.63 -12.42 -2.14
C ALA A 74 -3.48 -11.64 -3.45
N LEU A 75 -4.58 -11.27 -4.10
CA LEU A 75 -4.57 -10.43 -5.30
C LEU A 75 -3.92 -9.07 -5.02
N GLY A 76 -4.28 -8.42 -3.90
CA GLY A 76 -3.66 -7.16 -3.49
C GLY A 76 -2.16 -7.27 -3.25
N VAL A 77 -1.71 -8.36 -2.59
CA VAL A 77 -0.28 -8.65 -2.37
C VAL A 77 0.44 -8.85 -3.69
N VAL A 78 -0.11 -9.63 -4.63
CA VAL A 78 0.49 -9.86 -5.95
C VAL A 78 0.66 -8.53 -6.70
N ILE A 79 -0.36 -7.67 -6.68
CA ILE A 79 -0.29 -6.34 -7.30
C ILE A 79 0.81 -5.50 -6.65
N ILE A 80 0.90 -5.47 -5.31
CA ILE A 80 1.95 -4.73 -4.60
C ILE A 80 3.34 -5.27 -4.93
N VAL A 81 3.54 -6.59 -4.89
CA VAL A 81 4.83 -7.21 -5.19
C VAL A 81 5.23 -6.91 -6.64
N PHE A 82 4.32 -7.10 -7.60
CA PHE A 82 4.57 -6.75 -9.00
C PHE A 82 4.98 -5.28 -9.16
N CYS A 83 4.22 -4.38 -8.53
CA CYS A 83 4.48 -2.95 -8.48
C CYS A 83 5.88 -2.66 -7.90
N LEU A 84 6.21 -3.23 -6.74
CA LEU A 84 7.50 -3.03 -6.06
C LEU A 84 8.69 -3.59 -6.86
N THR A 85 8.55 -4.78 -7.45
CA THR A 85 9.57 -5.39 -8.29
C THR A 85 9.84 -4.54 -9.53
N LYS A 86 8.80 -3.98 -10.14
CA LYS A 86 8.95 -3.10 -11.31
C LYS A 86 9.60 -1.77 -10.92
N VAL A 87 9.17 -1.15 -9.81
CA VAL A 87 9.83 0.06 -9.25
C VAL A 87 11.31 -0.18 -8.98
N SER A 88 11.68 -1.30 -8.35
CA SER A 88 13.07 -1.58 -8.01
C SER A 88 13.92 -1.83 -9.25
N LEU A 89 13.41 -2.60 -10.22
CA LEU A 89 14.05 -2.80 -11.53
C LEU A 89 14.29 -1.47 -12.24
N THR A 90 13.30 -0.59 -12.25
CA THR A 90 13.41 0.72 -12.90
C THR A 90 14.36 1.65 -12.15
N ALA A 91 14.34 1.66 -10.82
CA ALA A 91 15.31 2.40 -10.02
C ALA A 91 16.75 1.92 -10.28
N HIS A 92 16.96 0.61 -10.39
CA HIS A 92 18.27 0.04 -10.75
C HIS A 92 18.69 0.40 -12.19
N ARG A 93 17.78 0.35 -13.17
CA ARG A 93 18.05 0.77 -14.55
C ARG A 93 18.39 2.26 -14.63
N GLN A 94 17.65 3.10 -13.91
CA GLN A 94 17.92 4.53 -13.83
C GLN A 94 19.29 4.79 -13.19
N THR A 95 19.63 4.11 -12.09
CA THR A 95 20.94 4.21 -11.44
C THR A 95 22.10 3.84 -12.39
N ARG A 96 21.94 2.79 -13.19
CA ARG A 96 22.94 2.35 -14.17
C ARG A 96 23.07 3.32 -15.37
N THR A 97 22.00 4.02 -15.73
CA THR A 97 22.02 4.99 -16.83
C THR A 97 22.69 6.30 -16.40
N ILE A 98 22.56 6.67 -15.12
CA ILE A 98 23.20 7.86 -14.52
C ILE A 98 24.72 7.77 -14.52
N SER A 99 25.30 6.58 -14.23
CA SER A 99 26.75 6.40 -14.23
C SER A 99 27.37 6.57 -15.63
N ILE A 100 26.57 6.41 -16.69
CA ILE A 100 27.00 6.55 -18.08
C ILE A 100 26.77 7.99 -18.59
N GLN A 101 25.72 8.67 -18.15
CA GLN A 101 25.35 10.03 -18.58
C GLN A 101 25.94 11.16 -17.72
N GLN A 102 26.75 10.84 -16.71
CA GLN A 102 27.35 11.77 -15.77
C GLN A 102 28.27 12.84 -16.40
N ALA A 103 28.61 12.72 -17.69
CA ALA A 103 29.53 13.62 -18.39
C ALA A 103 28.87 14.85 -19.06
N THR A 104 27.54 14.95 -19.17
CA THR A 104 26.97 15.94 -20.14
C THR A 104 25.99 16.99 -19.58
N PHE A 105 25.20 16.77 -18.51
CA PHE A 105 24.21 17.80 -18.11
C PHE A 105 23.91 17.87 -16.60
N GLN A 106 24.33 18.99 -15.97
CA GLN A 106 24.18 19.30 -14.55
C GLN A 106 22.71 19.58 -14.14
N GLN A 107 21.84 19.93 -15.10
CA GLN A 107 20.40 20.17 -14.88
C GLN A 107 19.57 18.88 -14.86
N THR A 108 20.04 17.81 -15.52
CA THR A 108 19.40 16.48 -15.51
C THR A 108 19.56 15.79 -14.14
N ASN A 109 20.68 16.06 -13.45
CA ASN A 109 21.04 15.41 -12.18
C ASN A 109 19.99 15.59 -11.06
N ASN A 110 19.42 16.78 -10.91
CA ASN A 110 18.43 17.06 -9.86
C ASN A 110 17.12 16.29 -10.09
N SER A 111 16.62 16.28 -11.33
CA SER A 111 15.36 15.60 -11.68
C SER A 111 15.42 14.08 -11.52
N VAL A 112 16.60 13.48 -11.75
CA VAL A 112 16.80 12.04 -11.63
C VAL A 112 17.04 11.63 -10.17
N LEU A 113 17.77 12.44 -9.40
CA LEU A 113 17.95 12.23 -7.96
C LEU A 113 16.61 12.26 -7.21
N ASP A 114 15.71 13.16 -7.60
CA ASP A 114 14.36 13.24 -7.04
C ASP A 114 13.53 11.97 -7.34
N ARG A 115 13.65 11.41 -8.55
CA ARG A 115 13.01 10.13 -8.91
C ARG A 115 13.54 8.96 -8.11
N ILE A 116 14.86 8.89 -7.87
CA ILE A 116 15.46 7.84 -7.03
C ILE A 116 14.98 7.96 -5.58
N LYS A 117 14.93 9.18 -5.03
CA LYS A 117 14.39 9.42 -3.69
C LYS A 117 12.92 9.00 -3.59
N GLU A 118 12.11 9.34 -4.59
CA GLU A 118 10.69 8.99 -4.62
C GLU A 118 10.47 7.48 -4.81
N ALA A 119 11.31 6.81 -5.60
CA ALA A 119 11.30 5.35 -5.76
C ALA A 119 11.67 4.63 -4.46
N LYS A 120 12.73 5.07 -3.77
CA LYS A 120 13.14 4.52 -2.47
C LYS A 120 12.02 4.66 -1.43
N ARG A 121 11.35 5.81 -1.42
CA ARG A 121 10.20 6.06 -0.55
C ARG A 121 9.00 5.18 -0.88
N THR A 122 8.70 4.99 -2.16
CA THR A 122 7.61 4.11 -2.62
C THR A 122 7.90 2.66 -2.28
N PHE A 123 9.17 2.25 -2.35
CA PHE A 123 9.62 0.93 -1.92
C PHE A 123 9.45 0.72 -0.41
N THR A 124 9.84 1.69 0.42
CA THR A 124 9.60 1.64 1.87
C THR A 124 8.10 1.56 2.19
N LEU A 125 7.28 2.39 1.54
CA LEU A 125 5.83 2.37 1.72
C LEU A 125 5.24 1.02 1.31
N GLY A 126 5.52 0.52 0.11
CA GLY A 126 4.99 -0.77 -0.32
C GLY A 126 5.53 -1.94 0.50
N SER A 127 6.77 -1.88 1.02
CA SER A 127 7.31 -2.89 1.93
C SER A 127 6.56 -2.92 3.26
N ILE A 128 6.17 -1.77 3.79
CA ILE A 128 5.33 -1.68 5.00
C ILE A 128 3.93 -2.25 4.72
N VAL A 129 3.36 -1.97 3.55
CA VAL A 129 2.06 -2.53 3.15
C VAL A 129 2.15 -4.05 2.97
N LEU A 130 3.24 -4.56 2.39
CA LEU A 130 3.50 -6.00 2.28
C LEU A 130 3.67 -6.66 3.65
N ALA A 131 4.44 -6.05 4.56
CA ALA A 131 4.57 -6.50 5.93
C ALA A 131 3.21 -6.50 6.67
N SER A 132 2.36 -5.52 6.39
CA SER A 132 0.99 -5.47 6.92
C SER A 132 0.10 -6.61 6.37
N ALA A 133 0.31 -7.03 5.14
CA ALA A 133 -0.38 -8.21 4.59
C ALA A 133 0.11 -9.51 5.23
N LEU A 134 1.40 -9.62 5.54
CA LEU A 134 1.96 -10.78 6.25
C LEU A 134 1.41 -10.92 7.68
N LEU A 135 1.04 -9.81 8.32
CA LEU A 135 0.34 -9.82 9.61
C LEU A 135 -1.07 -10.42 9.56
N TYR A 136 -1.65 -10.64 8.36
CA TYR A 136 -2.87 -11.44 8.20
C TYR A 136 -2.62 -12.94 8.18
N CYS A 137 -1.38 -13.40 7.93
CA CYS A 137 -1.07 -14.83 7.87
C CYS A 137 -1.55 -15.62 9.11
N PRO A 138 -1.37 -15.14 10.36
CA PRO A 138 -1.87 -15.85 11.54
C PRO A 138 -3.39 -16.07 11.49
N PHE A 139 -4.16 -15.05 11.08
CA PHE A 139 -5.60 -15.16 10.95
C PHE A 139 -6.01 -16.19 9.90
N VAL A 140 -5.33 -16.22 8.75
CA VAL A 140 -5.60 -17.20 7.68
C VAL A 140 -5.26 -18.61 8.15
N ILE A 141 -4.09 -18.81 8.77
CA ILE A 141 -3.62 -20.10 9.28
C ILE A 141 -4.63 -20.67 10.30
N ILE A 142 -5.12 -19.85 11.23
CA ILE A 142 -6.08 -20.29 12.25
C ILE A 142 -7.41 -20.74 11.63
N ASN A 143 -7.92 -20.01 10.63
CA ASN A 143 -9.16 -20.39 9.94
C ASN A 143 -8.99 -21.69 9.13
N ILE A 144 -7.82 -21.90 8.50
CA ILE A 144 -7.50 -23.13 7.78
C ILE A 144 -7.44 -24.31 8.75
N ILE A 145 -6.71 -24.18 9.86
CA ILE A 145 -6.60 -25.25 10.88
C ILE A 145 -7.98 -25.61 11.44
N THR A 146 -8.80 -24.60 11.75
CA THR A 146 -10.17 -24.80 12.26
C THR A 146 -11.08 -25.45 11.21
N GLY A 147 -10.88 -25.13 9.93
CA GLY A 147 -11.63 -25.70 8.81
C GLY A 147 -11.25 -27.15 8.46
N ILE A 148 -10.00 -27.56 8.72
CA ILE A 148 -9.47 -28.91 8.46
C ILE A 148 -9.71 -29.86 9.63
N LYS A 149 -9.45 -29.44 10.88
CA LYS A 149 -9.58 -30.30 12.07
C LYS A 149 -11.04 -30.59 12.46
N GLY A 150 -12.01 -29.88 11.88
CA GLY A 150 -13.39 -29.91 12.36
C GLY A 150 -13.50 -29.30 13.76
N GLN A 151 -14.72 -29.19 14.29
CA GLN A 151 -15.05 -28.60 15.60
C GLN A 151 -14.52 -29.41 16.81
N GLY A 152 -13.49 -30.24 16.63
CA GLY A 152 -12.89 -31.10 17.65
C GLY A 152 -12.11 -30.31 18.71
N ASP A 153 -12.83 -29.95 19.77
CA ASP A 153 -12.49 -30.09 21.19
C ASP A 153 -11.15 -29.57 21.75
N ASN A 154 -10.57 -28.51 21.19
CA ASN A 154 -9.54 -27.72 21.88
C ASN A 154 -10.02 -26.26 22.04
N ALA A 155 -10.96 -26.04 22.95
CA ALA A 155 -11.53 -24.72 23.25
C ALA A 155 -10.42 -23.68 23.59
N ASP A 156 -9.39 -24.11 24.32
CA ASP A 156 -8.25 -23.28 24.70
C ASP A 156 -7.42 -22.84 23.49
N PHE A 157 -7.14 -23.76 22.56
CA PHE A 157 -6.44 -23.43 21.32
C PHE A 157 -7.23 -22.42 20.49
N LYS A 158 -8.55 -22.58 20.40
CA LYS A 158 -9.43 -21.66 19.67
C LYS A 158 -9.45 -20.27 20.33
N TYR A 159 -9.50 -20.21 21.66
CA TYR A 159 -9.52 -18.95 22.40
C TYR A 159 -8.20 -18.17 22.29
N ILE A 160 -7.06 -18.86 22.51
CA ILE A 160 -5.72 -18.28 22.39
C ILE A 160 -5.46 -17.83 20.95
N SER A 161 -5.76 -18.69 19.98
CA SER A 161 -5.59 -18.37 18.55
C SER A 161 -6.43 -17.16 18.13
N ARG A 162 -7.70 -17.09 18.56
CA ARG A 162 -8.58 -15.95 18.26
C ARG A 162 -8.04 -14.66 18.87
N SER A 163 -7.49 -14.72 20.08
CA SER A 163 -6.88 -13.57 20.76
C SER A 163 -5.62 -13.08 20.04
N ILE A 164 -4.75 -13.99 19.60
CA ILE A 164 -3.57 -13.66 18.79
C ILE A 164 -3.98 -13.02 17.47
N ALA A 165 -4.95 -13.62 16.78
CA ALA A 165 -5.43 -13.11 15.50
C ALA A 165 -6.07 -11.72 15.63
N LEU A 166 -6.87 -11.49 16.67
CA LEU A 166 -7.43 -10.18 17.00
C LEU A 166 -6.33 -9.17 17.30
N THR A 167 -5.31 -9.55 18.05
CA THR A 167 -4.17 -8.68 18.38
C THR A 167 -3.41 -8.26 17.12
N CYS A 168 -3.09 -9.21 16.23
CA CYS A 168 -2.46 -8.94 14.93
C CYS A 168 -3.34 -8.03 14.05
N LEU A 169 -4.65 -8.26 14.03
CA LEU A 169 -5.60 -7.41 13.30
C LEU A 169 -5.67 -5.98 13.87
N HIS A 170 -5.64 -5.81 15.19
CA HIS A 170 -5.65 -4.49 15.82
C HIS A 170 -4.31 -3.76 15.68
N PHE A 171 -3.20 -4.49 15.65
CA PHE A 171 -1.87 -3.93 15.39
C PHE A 171 -1.82 -3.21 14.03
N GLN A 172 -2.63 -3.64 13.07
CA GLN A 172 -2.73 -2.99 11.77
C GLN A 172 -3.28 -1.56 11.83
N SER A 173 -4.12 -1.24 12.82
CA SER A 173 -4.57 0.13 13.03
C SER A 173 -3.44 1.06 13.47
N LEU A 174 -2.41 0.53 14.16
CA LEU A 174 -1.21 1.28 14.56
C LEU A 174 -0.28 1.57 13.39
N LEU A 175 -0.34 0.76 12.32
CA LEU A 175 0.42 1.02 11.10
C LEU A 175 -0.11 2.23 10.32
N ASN A 176 -1.40 2.57 10.46
CA ASN A 176 -2.00 3.72 9.75
C ASN A 176 -1.32 5.06 10.12
N PRO A 177 -1.13 5.43 11.41
CA PRO A 177 -0.33 6.60 11.80
C PRO A 177 1.11 6.58 11.30
N PHE A 178 1.76 5.41 11.27
CA PHE A 178 3.14 5.28 10.79
C PHE A 178 3.24 5.50 9.27
N ILE A 179 2.26 4.99 8.52
CA ILE A 179 2.18 5.24 7.09
C ILE A 179 1.88 6.72 6.82
N LEU A 180 1.00 7.34 7.61
CA LEU A 180 0.71 8.78 7.53
C LEU A 180 1.93 9.62 7.91
N SER A 181 2.72 9.24 8.91
CA SER A 181 3.93 9.98 9.30
C SER A 181 5.00 9.94 8.21
N LEU A 182 5.19 8.79 7.55
CA LEU A 182 6.02 8.66 6.35
C LEU A 182 5.45 9.42 5.15
N ARG A 183 4.12 9.60 5.09
CA ARG A 183 3.46 10.44 4.09
C ARG A 183 3.72 11.93 4.33
N LEU A 184 3.66 12.36 5.60
CA LEU A 184 3.77 13.74 6.05
C LEU A 184 5.21 14.26 6.07
N SER A 185 6.22 13.43 6.35
CA SER A 185 7.62 13.88 6.41
C SER A 185 8.05 14.65 5.14
N PRO A 186 7.70 14.20 3.92
CA PRO A 186 8.06 14.92 2.69
C PRO A 186 7.07 16.02 2.29
N ILE A 187 5.81 15.95 2.73
CA ILE A 187 4.90 17.10 2.61
C ILE A 187 5.45 18.25 3.47
N ARG A 188 5.97 17.93 4.66
CA ARG A 188 6.60 18.89 5.56
C ARG A 188 7.85 19.49 4.94
N GLU A 189 8.74 18.69 4.34
CA GLU A 189 9.92 19.19 3.62
C GLU A 189 9.57 20.05 2.39
N GLY A 190 8.52 19.68 1.65
CA GLY A 190 8.01 20.48 0.53
C GLY A 190 7.42 21.82 0.98
N VAL A 191 6.69 21.83 2.10
CA VAL A 191 6.11 23.05 2.69
C VAL A 191 7.19 23.96 3.27
N THR A 192 8.16 23.43 4.03
CA THR A 192 9.26 24.25 4.57
C THR A 192 10.16 24.81 3.46
N THR A 193 10.40 24.06 2.39
CA THR A 193 11.15 24.58 1.23
C THR A 193 10.40 25.72 0.54
N LYS A 194 9.08 25.59 0.32
CA LYS A 194 8.26 26.68 -0.24
C LYS A 194 8.18 27.90 0.69
N MET A 195 8.04 27.69 2.00
CA MET A 195 8.06 28.78 2.98
C MET A 195 9.39 29.52 2.99
N ARG A 196 10.52 28.80 2.97
CA ARG A 196 11.85 29.42 2.87
C ARG A 196 12.04 30.18 1.56
N ALA A 197 11.55 29.66 0.43
CA ALA A 197 11.64 30.33 -0.86
C ALA A 197 10.83 31.65 -0.87
N HIS A 198 9.64 31.67 -0.26
CA HIS A 198 8.86 32.89 -0.11
C HIS A 198 9.49 33.88 0.88
N LEU A 199 10.07 33.40 1.99
CA LEU A 199 10.79 34.25 2.95
C LEU A 199 12.08 34.84 2.35
N ALA A 200 12.80 34.09 1.51
CA ALA A 200 13.99 34.58 0.81
C ALA A 200 13.69 35.69 -0.21
N TRP A 201 12.46 35.79 -0.71
CA TRP A 201 11.98 36.90 -1.56
C TRP A 201 11.57 38.14 -0.76
N LEU A 202 11.40 38.01 0.55
CA LEU A 202 10.91 39.07 1.47
C LEU A 202 12.05 39.72 2.28
N VAL A 203 13.29 39.24 2.17
CA VAL A 203 14.46 39.83 2.81
C VAL A 203 15.30 40.51 1.72
N PRO A 204 15.32 41.85 1.64
CA PRO A 204 16.15 42.61 0.70
C PRO A 204 17.65 42.56 1.03
#